data_AF-A0A6I3HR67-F1
#
_entry.id   AF-A0A6I3HR67-F1
#
_cell.length_a   1.000
_cell.length_b   1.000
_cell.length_c   1.000
_cell.angle_alpha   90.00
_cell.angle_beta   90.00
_cell.angle_gamma   90.00
#
_symmetry.space_group_name_H-M   'P 1'
#
loop_
_entity.id
_entity.type
_entity.pdbx_description
1 polymer ?
#
loop_
_entity_poly.entity_id
_entity_poly.type
_entity_poly.pdbx_seq_one_letter_code
_entity_poly.pdbx_strand_id
1 'polypeptide(L)'
;EMAGEFEGEPERIMVGLDAVGNTTKAVTKGFAIGSAVIAAVALFASYAETIVRATTDVVQVAYAELDGTLASLVSINVADPKTFIGLLIGGSVAFLFSSLAIRAVSRTAGTVVEEVRRQFREKPGIMDYTERPDHGAVIDICTRASLRELSTPALLAVLTPVIIGFGIGYLALGAFLAAAIVTGQLMANFLSNAGGAWDNAKKYIEDGNEGGKGSETHKAAVIGDTVGDPFKDTAGPALNPLIKVMNLVSLLVLPAMIELQHNNIRFVVAGAALVVVVGALVVSKRFGSGIEAPAETVNA
;
A
#
# COMPACT_ATOMS: atom_id res chain seq x y z
N GLU A 1 -22.30 16.82 -15.86
CA GLU A 1 -21.72 17.90 -15.04
C GLU A 1 -20.87 18.87 -15.87
N MET A 2 -19.65 18.54 -16.28
CA MET A 2 -18.75 19.50 -16.99
C MET A 2 -19.26 20.03 -18.34
N ALA A 3 -20.09 19.27 -19.06
CA ALA A 3 -20.68 19.70 -20.34
C ALA A 3 -21.94 20.57 -20.17
N GLY A 4 -22.53 20.64 -18.97
CA GLY A 4 -23.82 21.31 -18.74
C GLY A 4 -25.05 20.66 -19.40
N GLU A 5 -24.87 19.59 -20.20
CA GLU A 5 -25.92 18.99 -21.03
C GLU A 5 -26.64 17.79 -20.40
N PHE A 6 -26.25 17.37 -19.19
CA PHE A 6 -26.81 16.19 -18.54
C PHE A 6 -27.77 16.60 -17.43
N GLU A 7 -29.05 16.76 -17.77
CA GLU A 7 -30.15 17.01 -16.82
C GLU A 7 -31.25 15.94 -16.95
N GLY A 8 -31.91 15.59 -15.85
CA GLY A 8 -33.09 14.72 -15.86
C GLY A 8 -32.76 13.22 -15.91
N GLU A 9 -33.23 12.52 -16.94
CA GLU A 9 -33.04 11.06 -17.07
C GLU A 9 -31.57 10.65 -17.27
N PRO A 10 -30.78 11.29 -18.16
CA PRO A 10 -29.35 10.99 -18.30
C PRO A 10 -28.55 11.17 -17.00
N GLU A 11 -28.85 12.22 -16.24
CA GLU A 11 -28.21 12.47 -14.94
C GLU A 11 -28.52 11.35 -13.94
N ARG A 12 -29.81 10.97 -13.83
CA ARG A 12 -30.24 9.85 -12.98
C ARG A 12 -29.58 8.53 -13.35
N ILE A 13 -29.47 8.23 -14.65
CA ILE A 13 -28.77 7.03 -15.14
C ILE A 13 -27.30 7.08 -14.75
N MET A 14 -26.61 8.22 -14.95
CA MET A 14 -25.20 8.38 -14.61
C MET A 14 -24.94 8.22 -13.11
N VAL A 15 -25.78 8.81 -12.24
CA VAL A 15 -25.69 8.64 -10.79
C VAL A 15 -25.93 7.17 -10.41
N GLY A 16 -26.94 6.52 -11.01
CA GLY A 16 -27.19 5.10 -10.80
C GLY A 16 -26.02 4.20 -11.20
N LEU A 17 -25.35 4.50 -12.33
CA LEU A 17 -24.17 3.78 -12.78
C LEU A 17 -22.96 4.00 -11.87
N ASP A 18 -22.75 5.21 -11.33
CA ASP A 18 -21.67 5.45 -10.35
C ASP A 18 -21.90 4.64 -9.07
N ALA A 19 -23.13 4.60 -8.55
CA ALA A 19 -23.48 3.81 -7.37
C ALA A 19 -23.20 2.30 -7.56
N VAL A 20 -23.59 1.75 -8.71
CA VAL A 20 -23.25 0.37 -9.09
C VAL A 20 -21.73 0.20 -9.18
N GLY A 21 -21.04 1.13 -9.84
CA GLY A 21 -19.59 1.12 -10.00
C GLY A 21 -18.83 1.11 -8.66
N ASN A 22 -19.30 1.85 -7.67
CA ASN A 22 -18.71 1.88 -6.33
C ASN A 22 -18.86 0.53 -5.61
N THR A 23 -20.03 -0.11 -5.74
CA THR A 23 -20.26 -1.47 -5.22
C THR A 23 -19.34 -2.48 -5.92
N THR A 24 -19.23 -2.41 -7.25
CA THR A 24 -18.32 -3.27 -8.02
C THR A 24 -16.85 -3.03 -7.65
N LYS A 25 -16.41 -1.78 -7.43
CA LYS A 25 -15.07 -1.44 -6.94
C LYS A 25 -14.80 -2.08 -5.58
N ALA A 26 -15.76 -2.05 -4.65
CA ALA A 26 -15.60 -2.68 -3.34
C ALA A 26 -15.44 -4.21 -3.46
N VAL A 27 -16.30 -4.87 -4.23
CA VAL A 27 -16.23 -6.33 -4.46
C VAL A 27 -14.91 -6.73 -5.12
N THR A 28 -14.47 -6.00 -6.13
CA THR A 28 -13.21 -6.28 -6.82
C THR A 28 -11.99 -6.05 -5.94
N LYS A 29 -11.99 -5.03 -5.06
CA LYS A 29 -10.96 -4.85 -4.03
C LYS A 29 -10.91 -6.07 -3.10
N GLY A 30 -12.06 -6.55 -2.60
CA GLY A 30 -12.13 -7.74 -1.76
C GLY A 30 -11.61 -9.01 -2.45
N PHE A 31 -11.97 -9.22 -3.72
CA PHE A 31 -11.49 -10.35 -4.52
C PHE A 31 -9.99 -10.28 -4.80
N ALA A 32 -9.46 -9.10 -5.12
CA ALA A 32 -8.03 -8.87 -5.34
C ALA A 32 -7.22 -9.16 -4.07
N ILE A 33 -7.73 -8.71 -2.91
CA ILE A 33 -7.17 -8.96 -1.59
C ILE A 33 -7.17 -10.48 -1.31
N GLY A 34 -8.32 -11.16 -1.40
CA GLY A 34 -8.44 -12.60 -1.12
C GLY A 34 -7.58 -13.47 -2.05
N SER A 35 -7.60 -13.20 -3.35
CA SER A 35 -6.76 -13.92 -4.33
C SER A 35 -5.27 -13.68 -4.11
N ALA A 36 -4.87 -12.48 -3.66
CA ALA A 36 -3.49 -12.19 -3.33
C ALA A 36 -3.01 -13.01 -2.13
N VAL A 37 -3.84 -13.21 -1.11
CA VAL A 37 -3.51 -14.07 0.04
C VAL A 37 -3.31 -15.52 -0.38
N ILE A 38 -4.24 -16.07 -1.17
CA ILE A 38 -4.13 -17.46 -1.65
C ILE A 38 -2.83 -17.63 -2.44
N ALA A 39 -2.53 -16.72 -3.37
CA ALA A 39 -1.29 -16.74 -4.13
C ALA A 39 -0.06 -16.60 -3.23
N ALA A 40 -0.09 -15.72 -2.23
CA ALA A 40 1.02 -15.52 -1.31
C ALA A 40 1.28 -16.75 -0.42
N VAL A 41 0.23 -17.42 0.05
CA VAL A 41 0.35 -18.69 0.81
C VAL A 41 0.94 -19.79 -0.08
N ALA A 42 0.52 -19.88 -1.35
CA ALA A 42 1.10 -20.82 -2.30
C ALA A 42 2.59 -20.54 -2.58
N LEU A 43 2.96 -19.27 -2.76
CA LEU A 43 4.37 -18.87 -2.91
C LEU A 43 5.18 -19.15 -1.64
N PHE A 44 4.58 -18.96 -0.46
CA PHE A 44 5.22 -19.29 0.81
C PHE A 44 5.43 -20.81 0.97
N ALA A 45 4.48 -21.64 0.55
CA ALA A 45 4.67 -23.09 0.50
C ALA A 45 5.80 -23.48 -0.46
N SER A 46 5.88 -22.85 -1.64
CA SER A 46 6.98 -23.03 -2.59
C SER A 46 8.33 -22.58 -2.00
N TYR A 47 8.35 -21.55 -1.16
CA TYR A 47 9.54 -21.08 -0.47
C TYR A 47 10.05 -22.13 0.52
N ALA A 48 9.16 -22.72 1.31
CA ALA A 48 9.51 -23.83 2.20
C ALA A 48 10.02 -25.05 1.43
N GLU A 49 9.35 -25.44 0.33
CA GLU A 49 9.79 -26.56 -0.50
C GLU A 49 11.19 -26.33 -1.10
N THR A 50 11.45 -25.12 -1.57
CA THR A 50 12.75 -24.74 -2.14
C THR A 50 13.87 -24.83 -1.10
N ILE A 51 13.60 -24.49 0.17
CA ILE A 51 14.56 -24.70 1.26
C ILE A 51 14.92 -26.19 1.37
N VAL A 52 13.91 -27.08 1.47
CA VAL A 52 14.17 -28.53 1.60
C VAL A 52 15.02 -29.06 0.46
N ARG A 53 14.66 -28.71 -0.78
CA ARG A 53 15.36 -29.14 -1.99
C ARG A 53 16.82 -28.71 -2.01
N ALA A 54 17.12 -27.54 -1.43
CA ALA A 54 18.46 -26.95 -1.46
C ALA A 54 19.32 -27.31 -0.23
N THR A 55 18.72 -27.76 0.89
CA THR A 55 19.46 -28.08 2.12
C THR A 55 19.66 -29.57 2.38
N THR A 56 18.92 -30.43 1.69
CA THR A 56 18.95 -31.88 1.93
C THR A 56 19.37 -32.61 0.66
N ASP A 57 20.49 -33.34 0.68
CA ASP A 57 20.92 -34.17 -0.47
C ASP A 57 20.02 -35.42 -0.66
N VAL A 58 19.25 -35.77 0.37
CA VAL A 58 18.39 -36.96 0.43
C VAL A 58 16.94 -36.59 0.10
N VAL A 59 16.72 -36.08 -1.12
CA VAL A 59 15.38 -35.63 -1.53
C VAL A 59 14.65 -36.67 -2.38
N GLN A 60 15.33 -37.69 -2.91
CA GLN A 60 14.67 -38.68 -3.78
C GLN A 60 13.86 -39.76 -3.02
N VAL A 61 14.15 -40.04 -1.75
CA VAL A 61 13.50 -41.16 -1.01
C VAL A 61 12.26 -40.72 -0.22
N ALA A 62 12.29 -39.54 0.40
CA ALA A 62 11.19 -39.04 1.23
C ALA A 62 9.97 -38.53 0.43
N TYR A 63 10.14 -38.21 -0.85
CA TYR A 63 9.07 -37.73 -1.74
C TYR A 63 7.94 -38.75 -1.95
N ALA A 64 8.25 -40.06 -1.87
CA ALA A 64 7.29 -41.13 -2.12
C ALA A 64 6.46 -41.52 -0.89
N GLU A 65 6.95 -41.24 0.33
CA GLU A 65 6.31 -41.68 1.58
C GLU A 65 5.51 -40.58 2.30
N LEU A 66 5.80 -39.30 2.02
CA LEU A 66 5.19 -38.13 2.69
C LEU A 66 4.19 -37.40 1.79
N ASP A 67 3.21 -38.11 1.22
CA ASP A 67 1.99 -37.57 0.56
C ASP A 67 2.10 -36.12 0.00
N GLY A 68 3.13 -35.86 -0.81
CA GLY A 68 3.42 -34.56 -1.43
C GLY A 68 3.75 -33.35 -0.50
N THR A 69 3.88 -33.49 0.82
CA THR A 69 3.96 -32.33 1.74
C THR A 69 5.35 -32.13 2.36
N LEU A 70 6.33 -31.75 1.54
CA LEU A 70 7.71 -31.47 1.96
C LEU A 70 7.84 -30.28 2.91
N ALA A 71 6.87 -29.37 2.91
CA ALA A 71 6.85 -28.22 3.81
C ALA A 71 6.90 -28.64 5.30
N SER A 72 6.43 -29.85 5.64
CA SER A 72 6.50 -30.40 7.00
C SER A 72 7.93 -30.61 7.51
N LEU A 73 8.92 -30.68 6.62
CA LEU A 73 10.34 -30.84 6.96
C LEU A 73 11.03 -29.51 7.29
N VAL A 74 10.44 -28.37 6.95
CA VAL A 74 10.95 -27.04 7.33
C VAL A 74 10.23 -26.55 8.57
N SER A 75 10.88 -26.68 9.72
CA SER A 75 10.37 -26.10 10.96
C SER A 75 10.81 -24.64 11.09
N ILE A 76 9.91 -23.69 10.78
CA ILE A 76 10.08 -22.27 11.13
C ILE A 76 9.65 -22.09 12.59
N ASN A 77 10.60 -22.25 13.51
CA ASN A 77 10.34 -22.12 14.94
C ASN A 77 10.27 -20.65 15.37
N VAL A 78 9.08 -20.17 15.71
CA VAL A 78 8.87 -18.79 16.19
C VAL A 78 9.61 -18.48 17.50
N ALA A 79 9.92 -19.50 18.31
CA ALA A 79 10.69 -19.32 19.55
C ALA A 79 12.18 -19.07 19.30
N ASP A 80 12.70 -19.32 18.08
CA ASP A 80 14.07 -18.96 17.73
C ASP A 80 14.20 -17.42 17.61
N PRO A 81 15.17 -16.79 18.29
CA PRO A 81 15.31 -15.33 18.29
C PRO A 81 15.46 -14.71 16.89
N LYS A 82 16.21 -15.34 15.98
CA LYS A 82 16.41 -14.80 14.62
C LYS A 82 15.12 -14.84 13.82
N THR A 83 14.39 -15.94 13.95
CA THR A 83 13.08 -16.14 13.33
C THR A 83 12.05 -15.15 13.87
N PHE A 84 12.03 -14.93 15.18
CA PHE A 84 11.16 -13.94 15.83
C PHE A 84 11.46 -12.50 15.36
N ILE A 85 12.74 -12.14 15.20
CA ILE A 85 13.12 -10.84 14.62
C ILE A 85 12.56 -10.68 13.20
N GLY A 86 12.67 -11.72 12.37
CA GLY A 86 12.08 -11.74 11.04
C GLY A 86 10.56 -11.51 11.08
N LEU A 87 9.86 -12.19 11.98
CA LEU A 87 8.41 -12.05 12.21
C LEU A 87 8.03 -10.61 12.58
N LEU A 88 8.74 -9.98 13.54
CA LEU A 88 8.48 -8.61 13.97
C LEU A 88 8.66 -7.60 12.84
N ILE A 89 9.74 -7.75 12.06
CA ILE A 89 10.00 -6.86 10.93
C ILE A 89 8.93 -7.05 9.85
N GLY A 90 8.59 -8.31 9.51
CA GLY A 90 7.55 -8.61 8.52
C GLY A 90 6.19 -8.04 8.90
N GLY A 91 5.81 -8.18 10.17
CA GLY A 91 4.56 -7.61 10.69
C GLY A 91 4.53 -6.08 10.65
N SER A 92 5.69 -5.44 10.80
CA SER A 92 5.80 -3.98 10.81
C SER A 92 5.81 -3.37 9.40
N VAL A 93 6.23 -4.13 8.39
CA VAL A 93 6.40 -3.62 7.02
C VAL A 93 5.08 -3.17 6.39
N ALA A 94 3.97 -3.86 6.66
CA ALA A 94 2.66 -3.44 6.19
C ALA A 94 2.29 -2.04 6.73
N PHE A 95 2.54 -1.77 8.01
CA PHE A 95 2.30 -0.48 8.64
C PHE A 95 3.22 0.60 8.08
N LEU A 96 4.51 0.29 7.93
CA LEU A 96 5.48 1.22 7.37
C LEU A 96 5.10 1.61 5.94
N PHE A 97 4.80 0.64 5.09
CA PHE A 97 4.38 0.87 3.71
C PHE A 97 3.11 1.74 3.65
N SER A 98 2.06 1.38 4.41
CA SER A 98 0.82 2.15 4.46
C SER A 98 1.06 3.58 4.92
N SER A 99 1.90 3.79 5.93
CA SER A 99 2.23 5.13 6.41
C SER A 99 2.93 5.98 5.35
N LEU A 100 3.82 5.39 4.54
CA LEU A 100 4.50 6.10 3.46
C LEU A 100 3.52 6.49 2.35
N ALA A 101 2.66 5.55 1.94
CA ALA A 101 1.64 5.77 0.93
C ALA A 101 0.64 6.87 1.34
N ILE A 102 0.09 6.78 2.57
CA ILE A 102 -0.86 7.77 3.09
C ILE A 102 -0.19 9.15 3.15
N ARG A 103 1.01 9.24 3.74
CA ARG A 103 1.73 10.52 3.85
C ARG A 103 2.06 11.12 2.49
N ALA A 104 2.36 10.31 1.48
CA ALA A 104 2.63 10.80 0.12
C ALA A 104 1.38 11.44 -0.50
N VAL A 105 0.23 10.79 -0.37
CA VAL A 105 -1.05 11.35 -0.85
C VAL A 105 -1.40 12.62 -0.09
N SER A 106 -1.31 12.63 1.25
CA SER A 106 -1.66 13.82 2.05
C SER A 106 -0.83 15.05 1.69
N ARG A 107 0.48 14.89 1.45
CA ARG A 107 1.33 16.02 1.02
C ARG A 107 0.94 16.54 -0.35
N THR A 108 0.72 15.63 -1.30
CA THR A 108 0.37 15.99 -2.68
C THR A 108 -1.00 16.66 -2.72
N ALA A 109 -1.96 16.14 -1.97
CA ALA A 109 -3.29 16.73 -1.83
C ALA A 109 -3.21 18.16 -1.27
N GLY A 110 -2.37 18.42 -0.26
CA GLY A 110 -2.12 19.78 0.25
C GLY A 110 -1.61 20.73 -0.83
N THR A 111 -0.66 20.29 -1.65
CA THR A 111 -0.14 21.09 -2.78
C THR A 111 -1.22 21.37 -3.83
N VAL A 112 -2.07 20.38 -4.14
CA VAL A 112 -3.19 20.54 -5.07
C VAL A 112 -4.20 21.54 -4.53
N VAL A 113 -4.51 21.50 -3.24
CA VAL A 113 -5.44 22.46 -2.60
C VAL A 113 -4.88 23.89 -2.68
N GLU A 114 -3.60 24.08 -2.40
CA GLU A 114 -2.95 25.39 -2.52
C GLU A 114 -2.96 25.92 -3.95
N GLU A 115 -2.71 25.07 -4.94
CA GLU A 115 -2.76 25.45 -6.36
C GLU A 115 -4.18 25.83 -6.79
N VAL A 116 -5.20 25.04 -6.41
CA VAL A 116 -6.61 25.37 -6.70
C VAL A 116 -7.01 26.70 -6.04
N ARG A 117 -6.62 26.91 -4.78
CA ARG A 117 -6.87 28.18 -4.07
C ARG A 117 -6.15 29.36 -4.73
N ARG A 118 -4.92 29.16 -5.20
CA ARG A 118 -4.15 30.17 -5.94
C ARG A 118 -4.89 30.56 -7.20
N GLN A 119 -5.34 29.59 -8.00
CA GLN A 119 -6.10 29.86 -9.23
C GLN A 119 -7.39 30.63 -8.93
N PHE A 120 -8.20 30.22 -7.94
CA PHE A 120 -9.42 30.97 -7.60
C PHE A 120 -9.16 32.39 -7.11
N ARG A 121 -8.06 32.64 -6.39
CA ARG A 121 -7.69 33.97 -5.89
C ARG A 121 -7.14 34.88 -6.99
N GLU A 122 -6.29 34.35 -7.87
CA GLU A 122 -5.59 35.13 -8.90
C GLU A 122 -6.41 35.26 -10.19
N LYS A 123 -7.37 34.36 -10.42
CA LYS A 123 -8.26 34.35 -11.58
C LYS A 123 -9.72 34.29 -11.13
N PRO A 124 -10.30 35.42 -10.66
CA PRO A 124 -11.70 35.46 -10.21
C PRO A 124 -12.70 35.04 -11.29
N GLY A 125 -12.33 35.21 -12.57
CA GLY A 125 -13.13 34.81 -13.73
C GLY A 125 -13.44 33.31 -13.81
N ILE A 126 -12.78 32.48 -13.00
CA ILE A 126 -13.10 31.04 -12.92
C ILE A 126 -14.44 30.84 -12.19
N MET A 127 -14.72 31.63 -11.14
CA MET A 127 -15.93 31.47 -10.32
C MET A 127 -17.17 32.10 -10.96
N ASP A 128 -16.99 33.04 -11.90
CA ASP A 128 -18.08 33.61 -12.71
C ASP A 128 -18.19 32.96 -14.11
N TYR A 129 -17.40 31.90 -14.35
CA TYR A 129 -17.36 31.10 -15.59
C TYR A 129 -16.90 31.85 -16.85
N THR A 130 -16.28 33.03 -16.72
CA THR A 130 -15.73 33.78 -17.86
C THR A 130 -14.32 33.33 -18.26
N GLU A 131 -13.58 32.71 -17.35
CA GLU A 131 -12.24 32.17 -17.57
C GLU A 131 -12.19 30.66 -17.28
N ARG A 132 -11.41 29.91 -18.05
CA ARG A 132 -11.19 28.48 -17.80
C ARG A 132 -10.05 28.27 -16.80
N PRO A 133 -10.20 27.32 -15.85
CA PRO A 133 -9.12 26.96 -14.93
C PRO A 133 -7.95 26.29 -15.67
N ASP A 134 -6.75 26.41 -15.11
CA ASP A 134 -5.56 25.73 -15.62
C ASP A 134 -5.50 24.30 -15.04
N HIS A 135 -6.06 23.36 -15.79
CA HIS A 135 -6.01 21.94 -15.46
C HIS A 135 -4.59 21.36 -15.55
N GLY A 136 -3.73 21.92 -16.41
CA GLY A 136 -2.38 21.40 -16.67
C GLY A 136 -1.49 21.48 -15.44
N ALA A 137 -1.61 22.56 -14.67
CA ALA A 137 -0.88 22.74 -13.42
C ALA A 137 -1.19 21.62 -12.41
N VAL A 138 -2.47 21.29 -12.19
CA VAL A 138 -2.87 20.23 -11.25
C VAL A 138 -2.42 18.85 -11.75
N ILE A 139 -2.51 18.60 -13.06
CA ILE A 139 -2.04 17.34 -13.67
C ILE A 139 -0.52 17.16 -13.47
N ASP A 140 0.28 18.21 -13.69
CA ASP A 140 1.74 18.14 -13.52
C ASP A 140 2.14 17.86 -12.06
N ILE A 141 1.47 18.51 -11.09
CA ILE A 141 1.67 18.26 -9.66
C ILE A 141 1.45 16.78 -9.33
N CYS A 142 0.29 16.23 -9.70
CA CYS A 142 -0.05 14.83 -9.43
C CYS A 142 0.89 13.86 -10.15
N THR A 143 1.25 14.14 -11.40
CA THR A 143 2.14 13.27 -12.21
C THR A 143 3.54 13.22 -11.62
N ARG A 144 4.15 14.37 -11.34
CA ARG A 144 5.49 14.44 -10.76
C ARG A 144 5.54 13.83 -9.37
N ALA A 145 4.54 14.10 -8.54
CA ALA A 145 4.46 13.55 -7.20
C ALA A 145 4.33 12.03 -7.22
N SER A 146 3.41 11.46 -8.01
CA SER A 146 3.20 10.01 -8.07
C SER A 146 4.48 9.25 -8.47
N LEU A 147 5.19 9.71 -9.50
CA LEU A 147 6.45 9.09 -9.94
C LEU A 147 7.54 9.14 -8.84
N ARG A 148 7.68 10.28 -8.18
CA ARG A 148 8.68 10.48 -7.12
C ARG A 148 8.35 9.64 -5.88
N GLU A 149 7.11 9.69 -5.42
CA GLU A 149 6.67 9.09 -4.16
C GLU A 149 6.58 7.57 -4.22
N LEU A 150 6.31 6.99 -5.40
CA LEU A 150 6.21 5.53 -5.58
C LEU A 150 7.57 4.81 -5.48
N SER A 151 8.67 5.51 -5.74
CA SER A 151 10.02 4.92 -5.73
C SER A 151 10.40 4.32 -4.37
N THR A 152 10.07 5.02 -3.28
CA THR A 152 10.49 4.62 -1.92
C THR A 152 9.76 3.35 -1.45
N PRO A 153 8.41 3.26 -1.52
CA PRO A 153 7.71 2.03 -1.20
C PRO A 153 8.10 0.84 -2.09
N ALA A 154 8.42 1.07 -3.36
CA ALA A 154 8.89 0.01 -4.27
C ALA A 154 10.27 -0.53 -3.87
N LEU A 155 11.22 0.35 -3.55
CA LEU A 155 12.54 -0.06 -3.05
C LEU A 155 12.43 -0.81 -1.72
N LEU A 156 11.57 -0.35 -0.81
CA LEU A 156 11.28 -1.05 0.44
C LEU A 156 10.78 -2.47 0.16
N ALA A 157 9.87 -2.63 -0.81
CA ALA A 157 9.29 -3.93 -1.16
C ALA A 157 10.32 -4.95 -1.66
N VAL A 158 11.24 -4.50 -2.51
CA VAL A 158 12.24 -5.35 -3.16
C VAL A 158 13.42 -5.63 -2.23
N LEU A 159 13.92 -4.62 -1.53
CA LEU A 159 15.17 -4.73 -0.79
C LEU A 159 14.98 -5.27 0.63
N THR A 160 13.81 -5.13 1.26
CA THR A 160 13.60 -5.67 2.62
C THR A 160 13.79 -7.20 2.69
N PRO A 161 13.23 -8.00 1.75
CA PRO A 161 13.52 -9.43 1.69
C PRO A 161 15.02 -9.74 1.60
N VAL A 162 15.76 -8.97 0.78
CA VAL A 162 17.20 -9.13 0.59
C VAL A 162 17.96 -8.84 1.89
N ILE A 163 17.59 -7.77 2.60
CA ILE A 163 18.20 -7.39 3.88
C ILE A 163 18.01 -8.50 4.92
N ILE A 164 16.79 -8.99 5.09
CA ILE A 164 16.48 -10.03 6.08
C ILE A 164 17.10 -11.37 5.69
N GLY A 165 17.00 -11.73 4.42
CA GLY A 165 17.48 -13.00 3.90
C GLY A 165 19.00 -13.15 4.01
N PHE A 166 19.76 -12.20 3.47
CA PHE A 166 21.23 -12.25 3.51
C PHE A 166 21.79 -11.81 4.86
N GLY A 167 21.10 -10.93 5.60
CA GLY A 167 21.57 -10.39 6.87
C GLY A 167 21.30 -11.30 8.08
N ILE A 168 20.11 -11.89 8.15
CA ILE A 168 19.69 -12.71 9.30
C ILE A 168 19.65 -14.20 8.92
N GLY A 169 19.02 -14.52 7.79
CA GLY A 169 18.96 -15.87 7.24
C GLY A 169 17.62 -16.19 6.59
N TYR A 170 17.60 -17.28 5.82
CA TYR A 170 16.41 -17.72 5.06
C TYR A 170 15.24 -18.17 5.96
N LEU A 171 15.51 -18.69 7.17
CA LEU A 171 14.44 -19.02 8.13
C LEU A 171 13.76 -17.76 8.69
N ALA A 172 14.55 -16.73 9.01
CA ALA A 172 14.03 -15.44 9.43
C ALA A 172 13.25 -14.74 8.30
N LEU A 173 13.71 -14.86 7.05
CA LEU A 173 12.95 -14.40 5.89
C LEU A 173 11.62 -15.17 5.73
N GLY A 174 11.60 -16.47 6.01
CA GLY A 174 10.36 -17.25 6.03
C GLY A 174 9.34 -16.69 7.05
N ALA A 175 9.78 -16.43 8.28
CA ALA A 175 8.91 -15.80 9.28
C ALA A 175 8.48 -14.38 8.90
N PHE A 176 9.38 -13.60 8.29
CA PHE A 176 9.07 -12.28 7.74
C PHE A 176 7.93 -12.36 6.71
N LEU A 177 7.98 -13.31 5.78
CA LEU A 177 6.93 -13.49 4.77
C LEU A 177 5.60 -13.87 5.40
N ALA A 178 5.61 -14.83 6.33
CA ALA A 178 4.39 -15.24 7.03
C ALA A 178 3.74 -14.07 7.77
N ALA A 179 4.52 -13.27 8.50
CA ALA A 179 4.01 -12.08 9.19
C ALA A 179 3.52 -11.00 8.22
N ALA A 180 4.24 -10.75 7.13
CA ALA A 180 3.87 -9.76 6.11
C ALA A 180 2.54 -10.14 5.41
N ILE A 181 2.31 -11.42 5.15
CA ILE A 181 1.04 -11.92 4.61
C ILE A 181 -0.10 -11.66 5.59
N VAL A 182 0.04 -12.09 6.85
CA VAL A 182 -1.02 -11.96 7.86
C VAL A 182 -1.35 -10.50 8.13
N THR A 183 -0.33 -9.70 8.46
CA THR A 183 -0.53 -8.28 8.82
C THR A 183 -0.92 -7.43 7.63
N GLY A 184 -0.28 -7.66 6.47
CA GLY A 184 -0.58 -6.93 5.23
C GLY A 184 -2.00 -7.19 4.75
N GLN A 185 -2.48 -8.43 4.85
CA GLN A 185 -3.87 -8.77 4.53
C GLN A 185 -4.87 -8.05 5.43
N LEU A 186 -4.66 -8.11 6.75
CA LEU A 186 -5.56 -7.48 7.71
C LEU A 186 -5.60 -5.96 7.51
N MET A 187 -4.43 -5.35 7.27
CA MET A 187 -4.31 -3.93 6.97
C MET A 187 -4.98 -3.56 5.63
N ALA A 188 -4.79 -4.36 4.58
CA ALA A 188 -5.40 -4.13 3.27
C ALA A 188 -6.93 -4.10 3.37
N ASN A 189 -7.50 -5.07 4.09
CA ASN A 189 -8.93 -5.16 4.34
C ASN A 189 -9.43 -3.99 5.19
N PHE A 190 -8.73 -3.67 6.28
CA PHE A 190 -9.07 -2.56 7.16
C PHE A 190 -9.12 -1.23 6.40
N LEU A 191 -8.05 -0.88 5.68
CA LEU A 191 -7.95 0.39 4.95
C LEU A 191 -9.00 0.49 3.83
N SER A 192 -9.18 -0.59 3.07
CA SER A 192 -10.13 -0.61 1.95
C SER A 192 -11.57 -0.47 2.42
N ASN A 193 -11.94 -1.19 3.49
CA ASN A 193 -13.31 -1.16 4.02
C ASN A 193 -13.59 0.12 4.80
N ALA A 194 -12.64 0.62 5.60
CA ALA A 194 -12.81 1.87 6.33
C ALA A 194 -13.02 3.05 5.38
N GLY A 195 -12.18 3.18 4.34
CA GLY A 195 -12.35 4.24 3.35
C GLY A 195 -13.62 4.08 2.52
N GLY A 196 -13.99 2.85 2.16
CA GLY A 196 -15.27 2.59 1.48
C GLY A 196 -16.50 2.91 2.34
N ALA A 197 -16.43 2.66 3.64
CA ALA A 197 -17.50 2.99 4.58
C ALA A 197 -17.70 4.50 4.70
N TRP A 198 -16.62 5.29 4.77
CA TRP A 198 -16.72 6.75 4.81
C TRP A 198 -17.28 7.34 3.51
N ASP A 199 -16.88 6.84 2.35
CA ASP A 199 -17.45 7.27 1.06
C ASP A 199 -18.95 6.97 0.98
N ASN A 200 -19.35 5.75 1.38
CA ASN A 200 -20.76 5.36 1.37
C ASN A 200 -21.59 6.14 2.39
N ALA A 201 -21.03 6.46 3.56
CA ALA A 201 -21.70 7.32 4.54
C ALA A 201 -21.93 8.73 3.99
N LYS A 202 -20.93 9.31 3.31
CA LYS A 202 -21.08 10.60 2.61
C LYS A 202 -22.19 10.53 1.55
N LYS A 203 -22.18 9.52 0.69
CA LYS A 203 -23.21 9.32 -0.36
C LYS A 203 -24.60 9.17 0.23
N TYR A 204 -24.75 8.41 1.32
CA TYR A 204 -26.02 8.25 2.02
C TYR A 204 -26.60 9.61 2.49
N ILE A 205 -25.75 10.51 2.96
CA ILE A 205 -26.14 11.87 3.36
C ILE A 205 -26.44 12.73 2.13
N GLU A 206 -25.65 12.60 1.05
CA GLU A 206 -25.87 13.30 -0.22
C GLU A 206 -27.24 12.97 -0.86
N ASP A 207 -27.76 11.76 -0.62
CA ASP A 207 -29.10 11.30 -1.04
C ASP A 207 -30.26 11.94 -0.24
N GLY A 208 -29.96 12.83 0.72
CA GLY A 208 -30.95 13.59 1.48
C GLY A 208 -31.22 13.07 2.89
N ASN A 209 -30.55 11.99 3.30
CA ASN A 209 -30.60 11.52 4.68
C ASN A 209 -29.75 12.42 5.60
N GLU A 210 -30.05 12.44 6.91
CA GLU A 210 -29.26 13.14 7.93
C GLU A 210 -28.92 14.61 7.63
N GLY A 211 -29.83 15.32 6.93
CA GLY A 211 -29.73 16.74 6.65
C GLY A 211 -29.27 17.11 5.24
N GLY A 212 -28.84 16.15 4.40
CA GLY A 212 -28.58 16.40 2.99
C GLY A 212 -27.31 17.21 2.69
N LYS A 213 -27.06 17.47 1.40
CA LYS A 213 -25.91 18.24 0.92
C LYS A 213 -25.84 19.63 1.55
N GLY A 214 -24.65 20.01 1.99
CA GLY A 214 -24.36 21.32 2.59
C GLY A 214 -24.61 21.42 4.10
N SER A 215 -25.26 20.41 4.70
CA SER A 215 -25.40 20.31 6.17
C SER A 215 -24.05 20.12 6.87
N GLU A 216 -24.01 20.37 8.18
CA GLU A 216 -22.82 20.09 9.00
C GLU A 216 -22.48 18.59 9.01
N THR A 217 -23.48 17.71 9.01
CA THR A 217 -23.30 16.26 8.87
C THR A 217 -22.61 15.91 7.55
N HIS A 218 -23.05 16.53 6.44
CA HIS A 218 -22.45 16.34 5.14
C HIS A 218 -20.98 16.80 5.12
N LYS A 219 -20.67 17.97 5.68
CA LYS A 219 -19.28 18.44 5.78
C LYS A 219 -18.41 17.49 6.59
N ALA A 220 -18.91 16.96 7.71
CA ALA A 220 -18.19 15.98 8.52
C ALA A 220 -17.95 14.67 7.75
N ALA A 221 -18.93 14.20 6.98
CA ALA A 221 -18.78 13.00 6.16
C ALA A 221 -17.80 13.20 4.99
N VAL A 222 -17.78 14.40 4.38
CA VAL A 222 -16.76 14.78 3.38
C VAL A 222 -15.35 14.72 4.00
N ILE A 223 -15.16 15.21 5.22
CA ILE A 223 -13.87 15.08 5.92
C ILE A 223 -13.50 13.60 6.09
N GLY A 224 -14.43 12.77 6.56
CA GLY A 224 -14.21 11.32 6.69
C GLY A 224 -13.81 10.65 5.38
N ASP A 225 -14.48 10.99 4.27
CA ASP A 225 -14.16 10.46 2.94
C ASP A 225 -12.76 10.87 2.48
N THR A 226 -12.37 12.14 2.66
CA THR A 226 -11.02 12.61 2.31
C THR A 226 -9.91 11.96 3.14
N VAL A 227 -10.19 11.54 4.38
CA VAL A 227 -9.30 10.69 5.17
C VAL A 227 -9.25 9.26 4.61
N GLY A 228 -10.39 8.76 4.13
CA GLY A 228 -10.56 7.44 3.54
C GLY A 228 -9.99 7.25 2.14
N ASP A 229 -9.85 8.31 1.34
CA ASP A 229 -9.30 8.25 -0.02
C ASP A 229 -7.90 7.62 -0.10
N PRO A 230 -6.88 8.10 0.66
CA PRO A 230 -5.57 7.44 0.66
C PRO A 230 -5.62 6.00 1.19
N PHE A 231 -6.63 5.65 2.00
CA PHE A 231 -6.77 4.31 2.54
C PHE A 231 -7.30 3.35 1.47
N LYS A 232 -8.43 3.68 0.84
CA LYS A 232 -9.15 2.78 -0.06
C LYS A 232 -8.58 2.77 -1.48
N ASP A 233 -7.91 3.83 -1.92
CA ASP A 233 -7.46 3.97 -3.31
C ASP A 233 -5.94 4.01 -3.49
N THR A 234 -5.17 4.09 -2.39
CA THR A 234 -3.71 4.04 -2.45
C THR A 234 -3.15 2.92 -1.56
N ALA A 235 -3.16 3.09 -0.23
CA ALA A 235 -2.44 2.20 0.68
C ALA A 235 -3.05 0.79 0.75
N GLY A 236 -4.37 0.68 0.92
CA GLY A 236 -5.08 -0.59 1.05
C GLY A 236 -4.86 -1.51 -0.16
N PRO A 237 -5.20 -1.07 -1.39
CA PRO A 237 -4.97 -1.88 -2.59
C PRO A 237 -3.50 -2.17 -2.86
N ALA A 238 -2.57 -1.26 -2.52
CA ALA A 238 -1.15 -1.42 -2.79
C ALA A 238 -0.42 -2.41 -1.85
N LEU A 239 -1.04 -2.80 -0.73
CA LEU A 239 -0.53 -3.90 0.09
C LEU A 239 -0.58 -5.26 -0.62
N ASN A 240 -1.52 -5.46 -1.55
CA ASN A 240 -1.61 -6.70 -2.32
C ASN A 240 -0.37 -6.93 -3.22
N PRO A 241 0.02 -5.99 -4.10
CA PRO A 241 1.25 -6.15 -4.88
C PRO A 241 2.49 -6.14 -3.99
N LEU A 242 2.50 -5.41 -2.85
CA LEU A 242 3.61 -5.45 -1.90
C LEU A 242 3.92 -6.89 -1.45
N ILE A 243 2.89 -7.60 -0.95
CA ILE A 243 3.02 -8.98 -0.48
C ILE A 243 3.50 -9.91 -1.61
N LYS A 244 2.96 -9.74 -2.82
CA LYS A 244 3.36 -10.55 -3.99
C LYS A 244 4.82 -10.32 -4.37
N VAL A 245 5.26 -9.06 -4.43
CA VAL A 245 6.65 -8.71 -4.77
C VAL A 245 7.60 -9.26 -3.72
N MET A 246 7.30 -9.13 -2.43
CA MET A 246 8.17 -9.67 -1.37
C MET A 246 8.34 -11.18 -1.47
N ASN A 247 7.25 -11.92 -1.69
CA ASN A 247 7.29 -13.36 -1.86
C ASN A 247 8.09 -13.76 -3.10
N LEU A 248 7.85 -13.11 -4.24
CA LEU A 248 8.54 -13.39 -5.49
C LEU A 248 10.05 -13.12 -5.37
N VAL A 249 10.42 -11.95 -4.84
CA VAL A 249 11.83 -11.61 -4.63
C VAL A 249 12.50 -12.61 -3.70
N SER A 250 11.84 -12.99 -2.60
CA SER A 250 12.37 -13.97 -1.65
C SER A 250 12.66 -15.32 -2.30
N LEU A 251 11.73 -15.83 -3.13
CA LEU A 251 11.94 -17.05 -3.90
C LEU A 251 13.09 -16.94 -4.88
N LEU A 252 13.18 -15.81 -5.58
CA LEU A 252 14.22 -15.55 -6.58
C LEU A 252 15.62 -15.56 -5.97
N VAL A 253 15.79 -14.95 -4.78
CA VAL A 253 17.11 -14.82 -4.14
C VAL A 253 17.46 -15.97 -3.21
N LEU A 254 16.50 -16.85 -2.88
CA LEU A 254 16.68 -17.94 -1.92
C LEU A 254 17.85 -18.88 -2.28
N PRO A 255 18.04 -19.35 -3.53
CA PRO A 255 19.17 -20.21 -3.87
C PRO A 255 20.52 -19.55 -3.54
N ALA A 256 20.68 -18.29 -3.90
CA ALA A 256 21.89 -17.51 -3.60
C ALA A 256 22.09 -17.30 -2.09
N MET A 257 21.01 -17.15 -1.32
CA MET A 257 21.08 -17.04 0.13
C MET A 257 21.57 -18.34 0.80
N ILE A 258 21.14 -19.49 0.29
CA ILE A 258 21.56 -20.81 0.80
C ILE A 258 23.03 -21.07 0.43
N GLU A 259 23.42 -20.77 -0.81
CA GLU A 259 24.81 -20.92 -1.26
C GLU A 259 25.77 -20.03 -0.46
N LEU A 260 25.42 -18.76 -0.26
CA LEU A 260 26.26 -17.78 0.44
C LEU A 260 26.11 -17.80 1.97
N GLN A 261 25.38 -18.76 2.55
CA GLN A 261 25.03 -18.75 3.97
C GLN A 261 26.26 -18.75 4.91
N HIS A 262 27.38 -19.33 4.47
CA HIS A 262 28.65 -19.37 5.22
C HIS A 262 29.67 -18.32 4.76
N ASN A 263 29.30 -17.49 3.76
CA ASN A 263 30.19 -16.50 3.17
C ASN A 263 29.88 -15.10 3.72
N ASN A 264 30.90 -14.38 4.16
CA ASN A 264 30.78 -13.02 4.68
C ASN A 264 30.24 -12.01 3.64
N ILE A 265 30.31 -12.34 2.34
CA ILE A 265 29.72 -11.53 1.26
C ILE A 265 28.22 -11.28 1.49
N ARG A 266 27.49 -12.19 2.14
CA ARG A 266 26.06 -11.99 2.45
C ARG A 266 25.81 -10.69 3.24
N PHE A 267 26.70 -10.35 4.16
CA PHE A 267 26.55 -9.14 4.98
C PHE A 267 26.84 -7.88 4.17
N VAL A 268 27.69 -7.96 3.14
CA VAL A 268 27.93 -6.86 2.20
C VAL A 268 26.69 -6.60 1.37
N VAL A 269 26.05 -7.66 0.85
CA VAL A 269 24.79 -7.55 0.09
C VAL A 269 23.68 -6.95 0.96
N ALA A 270 23.48 -7.48 2.17
CA ALA A 270 22.49 -6.97 3.11
C ALA A 270 22.77 -5.51 3.51
N GLY A 271 24.04 -5.16 3.78
CA GLY A 271 24.45 -3.80 4.13
C GLY A 271 24.23 -2.81 3.00
N ALA A 272 24.58 -3.17 1.76
CA ALA A 272 24.32 -2.34 0.59
C ALA A 272 22.82 -2.09 0.37
N ALA A 273 22.00 -3.16 0.45
CA ALA A 273 20.56 -3.04 0.35
C ALA A 273 19.97 -2.15 1.47
N LEU A 274 20.47 -2.29 2.70
CA LEU A 274 20.05 -1.46 3.84
C LEU A 274 20.38 0.02 3.62
N VAL A 275 21.58 0.34 3.13
CA VAL A 275 21.98 1.72 2.82
C VAL A 275 21.05 2.35 1.79
N VAL A 276 20.67 1.60 0.75
CA VAL A 276 19.74 2.09 -0.28
C VAL A 276 18.35 2.35 0.31
N VAL A 277 17.81 1.42 1.11
CA VAL A 277 16.49 1.59 1.76
C VAL A 277 16.49 2.76 2.73
N VAL A 278 17.50 2.85 3.61
CA VAL A 278 17.62 3.95 4.57
C VAL A 278 17.79 5.28 3.84
N GLY A 279 18.61 5.33 2.79
CA GLY A 279 18.75 6.49 1.92
C GLY A 279 17.42 6.92 1.32
N ALA A 280 16.65 5.99 0.75
CA ALA A 280 15.32 6.25 0.18
C ALA A 280 14.34 6.79 1.25
N LEU A 281 14.32 6.20 2.44
CA LEU A 281 13.46 6.65 3.55
C LEU A 281 13.84 8.05 4.04
N VAL A 282 15.14 8.35 4.17
CA VAL A 282 15.63 9.68 4.58
C VAL A 282 15.27 10.73 3.53
N VAL A 283 15.46 10.42 2.25
CA VAL A 283 15.11 11.28 1.13
C VAL A 283 13.59 11.55 1.13
N SER A 284 12.77 10.51 1.24
CA SER A 284 11.31 10.63 1.35
C SER A 284 10.88 11.51 2.54
N LYS A 285 11.56 11.38 3.70
CA LYS A 285 11.25 12.19 4.88
C LYS A 285 11.64 13.66 4.71
N ARG A 286 12.76 13.97 4.06
CA ARG A 286 13.24 15.36 3.87
C ARG A 286 12.33 16.20 2.98
N PHE A 287 11.68 15.58 1.99
CA PHE A 287 10.69 16.26 1.15
C PHE A 287 9.40 16.66 1.89
N GLY A 288 9.20 16.20 3.13
CA GLY A 288 8.02 16.50 3.95
C GLY A 288 8.08 17.82 4.74
N SER A 289 9.13 18.63 4.61
CA SER A 289 9.31 19.86 5.43
C SER A 289 8.80 21.15 4.76
N GLY A 290 8.16 21.07 3.59
CA GLY A 290 7.79 22.25 2.79
C GLY A 290 6.42 22.87 3.06
N ILE A 291 5.59 22.31 3.96
CA ILE A 291 4.29 22.90 4.34
C ILE A 291 4.27 22.98 5.86
N GLU A 292 4.99 23.94 6.42
CA GLU A 292 4.61 24.51 7.73
C GLU A 292 3.33 25.30 7.47
N ALA A 293 2.19 24.76 7.88
CA ALA A 293 0.99 25.56 8.02
C ALA A 293 1.32 26.75 8.92
N PRO A 294 0.98 27.99 8.57
CA PRO A 294 1.12 29.09 9.50
C PRO A 294 0.27 28.75 10.71
N ALA A 295 0.89 28.72 11.88
CA ALA A 295 0.19 28.58 13.15
C ALA A 295 -0.73 29.80 13.30
N GLU A 296 -1.98 29.68 12.86
CA GLU A 296 -3.03 30.59 13.30
C GLU A 296 -3.23 30.32 14.79
N THR A 297 -2.65 31.22 15.58
CA THR A 297 -3.00 31.42 16.98
C THR A 297 -4.49 31.71 17.06
N VAL A 298 -5.29 30.68 17.29
CA VAL A 298 -6.66 30.81 17.78
C VAL A 298 -6.55 31.30 19.23
N ASN A 299 -6.46 32.61 19.38
CA ASN A 299 -6.81 33.25 20.65
C ASN A 299 -8.33 33.25 20.76
N ALA A 300 -8.80 32.80 21.92
CA ALA A 300 -10.18 32.64 22.34
C ALA A 300 -11.07 33.87 22.17
#